data_AF-A0A7S2PK62-F1
#
_entry.id   AF-A0A7S2PK62-F1
#
_cell.length_a   1.000
_cell.length_b   1.000
_cell.length_c   1.000
_cell.angle_alpha   90.00
_cell.angle_beta   90.00
_cell.angle_gamma   90.00
#
_symmetry.space_group_name_H-M   'P 1'
#
loop_
_entity.id
_entity.type
_entity.pdbx_description
1 polymer ?
#
loop_
_entity_poly.entity_id
_entity_poly.type
_entity_poly.pdbx_seq_one_letter_code
_entity_poly.pdbx_strand_id
1 'polypeptide(L)'
;HLLHMPTHIDVLVGDYESCVKYNNKALAADKKMMLTSPDTSGPQSFYFGYIAHNYHMLVYGAMLGGMECIAQEKAAELNKILVEELFLENPGIELYLEAYSALDLHTMVRFGRWEEILEVPFPVHQNIMLYRTATLYGCRALAYAALKNVKLAKDEFEKFDKIRCDPEIQNRILHNNSVSDLLAVEGYMIMGEILYREEKYTEAFDFLKKAVKLEDSFHYDEPWGKMQPVRHAYGGLLLEQGYWKEAEQVFRADLMYHPKNPWSLTGLMHCLTGKRHDVSQHSSQQSFYDIRLEQMQIETSLKEMRSSEWADFDIKHSCNCVGLQKEKQKYRTTRGGCNACIRGT
;
A
#
# COMPACT_ATOMS: atom_id res chain seq x y z
N HIS A 1 16.98 7.57 13.44
CA HIS A 1 17.47 7.17 12.09
C HIS A 1 18.49 6.00 12.04
N LEU A 2 19.64 5.98 12.75
CA LEU A 2 20.59 4.83 12.63
C LEU A 2 19.98 3.45 12.94
N LEU A 3 19.01 3.38 13.86
CA LEU A 3 18.26 2.15 14.15
C LEU A 3 17.33 1.69 13.01
N HIS A 4 16.96 2.62 12.12
CA HIS A 4 16.11 2.36 10.97
C HIS A 4 16.92 1.87 9.76
N MET A 5 18.17 2.30 9.59
CA MET A 5 18.98 1.96 8.39
C MET A 5 19.00 0.46 8.02
N PRO A 6 19.07 -0.51 8.96
CA PRO A 6 19.00 -1.93 8.60
C PRO A 6 17.67 -2.35 7.95
N THR A 7 16.58 -1.63 8.21
CA THR A 7 15.23 -1.98 7.74
C THR A 7 15.04 -1.86 6.24
N HIS A 8 15.91 -1.09 5.58
CA HIS A 8 16.08 -1.07 4.14
C HIS A 8 16.36 -2.48 3.58
N ILE A 9 17.32 -3.19 4.19
CA ILE A 9 17.62 -4.58 3.81
C ILE A 9 16.45 -5.49 4.17
N ASP A 10 15.88 -5.33 5.36
CA ASP A 10 14.74 -6.14 5.82
C ASP A 10 13.58 -6.10 4.81
N VAL A 11 13.21 -4.92 4.30
CA VAL A 11 12.17 -4.79 3.26
C VAL A 11 12.58 -5.44 1.94
N LEU A 12 13.82 -5.25 1.48
CA LEU A 12 14.30 -5.80 0.21
C LEU A 12 14.38 -7.33 0.21
N VAL A 13 14.56 -7.97 1.37
CA VAL A 13 14.58 -9.44 1.50
C VAL A 13 13.23 -10.02 1.93
N GLY A 14 12.21 -9.18 2.14
CA GLY A 14 10.88 -9.58 2.56
C GLY A 14 10.74 -9.97 4.03
N ASP A 15 11.65 -9.52 4.89
CA ASP A 15 11.54 -9.65 6.35
C ASP A 15 10.77 -8.44 6.93
N TYR A 16 9.47 -8.41 6.63
CA TYR A 16 8.60 -7.30 7.04
C TYR A 16 8.45 -7.18 8.57
N GLU A 17 8.59 -8.29 9.31
CA GLU A 17 8.55 -8.28 10.77
C GLU A 17 9.77 -7.56 11.35
N SER A 18 10.99 -7.89 10.89
CA SER A 18 12.20 -7.16 11.31
C SER A 18 12.12 -5.68 10.95
N CYS A 19 11.63 -5.36 9.74
CA CYS A 19 11.41 -3.97 9.32
C CYS A 19 10.54 -3.20 10.32
N VAL A 20 9.39 -3.75 10.71
CA VAL A 20 8.49 -3.12 11.68
C VAL A 20 9.13 -3.04 13.07
N LYS A 21 9.81 -4.10 13.51
CA LYS A 21 10.46 -4.17 14.83
C LYS A 21 11.50 -3.08 15.03
N TYR A 22 12.42 -2.92 14.08
CA TYR A 22 13.53 -1.98 14.21
C TYR A 22 13.09 -0.55 13.92
N ASN A 23 12.11 -0.34 13.04
CA ASN A 23 11.51 0.98 12.89
C ASN A 23 10.78 1.42 14.17
N ASN A 24 10.07 0.55 14.89
CA ASN A 24 9.49 0.93 16.18
C ASN A 24 10.54 1.43 17.18
N LYS A 25 11.72 0.80 17.22
CA LYS A 25 12.86 1.27 18.03
C LYS A 25 13.39 2.61 17.54
N ALA A 26 13.47 2.81 16.22
CA ALA A 26 13.87 4.07 15.63
C ALA A 26 12.90 5.20 16.01
N LEU A 27 11.59 4.97 15.88
CA LEU A 27 10.57 5.94 16.26
C LEU A 27 10.59 6.28 17.75
N ALA A 28 10.82 5.30 18.63
CA ALA A 28 10.98 5.56 20.06
C ALA A 28 12.19 6.48 20.34
N ALA A 29 13.31 6.27 19.63
CA ALA A 29 14.48 7.14 19.72
C ALA A 29 14.19 8.53 19.13
N ASP A 30 13.52 8.61 17.98
CA ASP A 30 13.15 9.88 17.34
C ASP A 30 12.25 10.71 18.25
N LYS A 31 11.21 10.11 18.86
CA LYS A 31 10.34 10.78 19.86
C LYS A 31 11.13 11.32 21.04
N LYS A 32 12.10 10.56 21.55
CA LYS A 32 12.99 11.05 22.63
C LYS A 32 13.80 12.26 22.16
N MET A 33 14.37 12.21 20.95
CA MET A 33 15.13 13.32 20.38
C MET A 33 14.29 14.57 20.17
N MET A 34 13.06 14.43 19.67
CA MET A 34 12.09 15.54 19.53
C MET A 34 11.82 16.24 20.86
N LEU A 35 11.78 15.48 21.97
CA LEU A 35 11.57 16.03 23.31
C LEU A 35 12.85 16.66 23.90
N THR A 36 14.00 16.03 23.71
CA THR A 36 15.24 16.46 24.38
C THR A 36 16.09 17.45 23.58
N SER A 37 15.85 17.58 22.28
CA SER A 37 16.64 18.41 21.37
C SER A 37 15.78 18.99 20.24
N PRO A 38 14.72 19.75 20.55
CA PRO A 38 13.77 20.26 19.56
C PRO A 38 14.44 21.15 18.50
N ASP A 39 15.48 21.92 18.86
CA ASP A 39 16.18 22.80 17.90
C ASP A 39 16.89 22.03 16.78
N THR A 40 17.26 20.76 17.00
CA THR A 40 17.95 19.91 16.03
C THR A 40 17.08 18.79 15.48
N SER A 41 15.82 18.70 15.90
CA SER A 41 14.88 17.66 15.49
C SER A 41 13.48 18.14 15.13
N GLY A 42 13.21 19.44 15.27
CA GLY A 42 12.00 20.08 14.80
C GLY A 42 12.02 20.39 13.30
N PRO A 43 10.95 21.02 12.78
CA PRO A 43 10.71 21.19 11.35
C PRO A 43 11.86 21.84 10.57
N GLN A 44 12.57 22.78 11.20
CA GLN A 44 13.69 23.50 10.61
C GLN A 44 14.97 22.65 10.45
N SER A 45 14.98 21.43 11.00
CA SER A 45 16.10 20.50 10.91
C SER A 45 15.91 19.52 9.76
N PHE A 46 16.98 19.26 9.02
CA PHE A 46 17.03 18.16 8.05
C PHE A 46 16.67 16.79 8.66
N TYR A 47 16.99 16.58 9.95
CA TYR A 47 16.65 15.36 10.66
C TYR A 47 15.14 15.09 10.73
N PHE A 48 14.31 16.14 10.66
CA PHE A 48 12.85 15.99 10.69
C PHE A 48 12.32 15.17 9.51
N GLY A 49 12.94 15.29 8.34
CA GLY A 49 12.62 14.44 7.20
C GLY A 49 12.92 12.96 7.44
N TYR A 50 13.99 12.64 8.17
CA TYR A 50 14.27 11.27 8.58
C TYR A 50 13.26 10.72 9.58
N ILE A 51 12.65 11.55 10.41
CA ILE A 51 11.58 11.12 11.30
C ILE A 51 10.37 10.66 10.47
N ALA A 52 9.93 11.49 9.51
CA ALA A 52 8.84 11.13 8.58
C ALA A 52 9.17 9.86 7.77
N HIS A 53 10.42 9.73 7.31
CA HIS A 53 10.89 8.56 6.57
C HIS A 53 10.90 7.27 7.40
N ASN A 54 11.28 7.33 8.68
CA ASN A 54 11.25 6.15 9.55
C ASN A 54 9.79 5.67 9.76
N TYR A 55 8.83 6.59 9.83
CA TYR A 55 7.40 6.25 9.84
C TYR A 55 6.97 5.62 8.50
N HIS A 56 7.39 6.19 7.37
CA HIS A 56 7.11 5.69 6.04
C HIS A 56 7.51 4.22 5.86
N MET A 57 8.76 3.90 6.19
CA MET A 57 9.30 2.54 6.08
C MET A 57 8.57 1.55 6.99
N LEU A 58 8.23 1.97 8.22
CA LEU A 58 7.44 1.14 9.13
C LEU A 58 6.08 0.81 8.53
N VAL A 59 5.33 1.83 8.12
CA VAL A 59 3.98 1.67 7.57
C VAL A 59 4.03 0.82 6.29
N TYR A 60 5.03 1.05 5.43
CA TYR A 60 5.25 0.24 4.23
C TYR A 60 5.47 -1.25 4.56
N GLY A 61 6.40 -1.56 5.47
CA GLY A 61 6.66 -2.92 5.93
C GLY A 61 5.41 -3.56 6.54
N ALA A 62 4.68 -2.83 7.38
CA ALA A 62 3.45 -3.31 8.00
C ALA A 62 2.33 -3.60 6.98
N MET A 63 2.15 -2.73 5.98
CA MET A 63 1.19 -2.94 4.88
C MET A 63 1.53 -4.18 4.03
N LEU A 64 2.81 -4.40 3.73
CA LEU A 64 3.26 -5.58 3.01
C LEU A 64 3.15 -6.85 3.87
N GLY A 65 3.49 -6.78 5.16
CA GLY A 65 3.41 -7.89 6.11
C GLY A 65 2.00 -8.28 6.56
N GLY A 66 0.97 -7.50 6.23
CA GLY A 66 -0.40 -7.76 6.68
C GLY A 66 -0.61 -7.45 8.17
N MET A 67 -0.02 -6.35 8.63
CA MET A 67 -0.02 -5.87 10.01
C MET A 67 -0.84 -4.56 10.09
N GLU A 68 -2.16 -4.68 9.99
CA GLU A 68 -3.10 -3.56 9.87
C GLU A 68 -3.05 -2.62 11.08
N CYS A 69 -3.15 -3.14 12.30
CA CYS A 69 -3.27 -2.29 13.49
C CYS A 69 -2.06 -1.38 13.64
N ILE A 70 -0.84 -1.91 13.46
CA ILE A 70 0.38 -1.11 13.61
C ILE A 70 0.59 -0.15 12.45
N ALA A 71 0.20 -0.53 11.22
CA ALA A 71 0.21 0.39 10.08
C ALA A 71 -0.70 1.60 10.34
N GLN A 72 -1.94 1.37 10.77
CA GLN A 72 -2.90 2.44 11.09
C GLN A 72 -2.44 3.29 12.27
N GLU A 73 -1.96 2.67 13.34
CA GLU A 73 -1.47 3.36 14.52
C GLU A 73 -0.33 4.32 14.15
N LYS A 74 0.67 3.84 13.40
CA LYS A 74 1.87 4.63 13.08
C LYS A 74 1.61 5.68 12.00
N ALA A 75 0.74 5.42 11.04
CA ALA A 75 0.28 6.45 10.11
C ALA A 75 -0.49 7.58 10.85
N ALA A 76 -1.37 7.22 11.80
CA ALA A 76 -2.09 8.21 12.60
C ALA A 76 -1.18 9.00 13.55
N GLU A 77 -0.13 8.37 14.09
CA GLU A 77 0.91 9.09 14.83
C GLU A 77 1.64 10.11 13.96
N LEU A 78 2.04 9.74 12.74
CA LEU A 78 2.71 10.67 11.82
C LEU A 78 1.81 11.86 11.46
N ASN A 79 0.51 11.63 11.26
CA ASN A 79 -0.44 12.71 10.97
C ASN A 79 -0.63 13.71 12.12
N LYS A 80 -0.22 13.37 13.35
CA LYS A 80 -0.15 14.34 14.46
C LYS A 80 1.12 15.21 14.41
N ILE A 81 2.11 14.81 13.62
CA ILE A 81 3.36 15.54 13.39
C ILE A 81 3.21 16.40 12.13
N LEU A 82 2.67 15.83 11.05
CA LEU A 82 2.50 16.48 9.75
C LEU A 82 1.11 17.14 9.62
N VAL A 83 0.79 18.04 10.56
CA VAL A 83 -0.47 18.79 10.60
C VAL A 83 -0.47 19.98 9.63
N GLU A 84 -1.64 20.55 9.32
CA GLU A 84 -1.74 21.68 8.38
C GLU A 84 -0.97 22.91 8.86
N GLU A 85 -0.99 23.16 10.17
CA GLU A 85 -0.29 24.28 10.83
C GLU A 85 1.23 24.20 10.61
N LEU A 86 1.80 22.99 10.58
CA LEU A 86 3.22 22.79 10.30
C LEU A 86 3.61 23.43 8.96
N PHE A 87 2.84 23.16 7.92
CA PHE A 87 3.12 23.64 6.57
C PHE A 87 2.82 25.12 6.40
N LEU A 88 1.81 25.65 7.11
CA LEU A 88 1.51 27.07 7.16
C LEU A 88 2.63 27.89 7.83
N GLU A 89 3.16 27.39 8.94
CA GLU A 89 4.22 28.07 9.70
C GLU A 89 5.60 27.93 9.06
N ASN A 90 5.80 26.90 8.23
CA ASN A 90 7.08 26.59 7.61
C ASN A 90 6.95 26.41 6.08
N PRO A 91 6.71 27.50 5.31
CA PRO A 91 6.54 27.40 3.87
C PRO A 91 7.75 26.77 3.16
N GLY A 92 7.49 25.89 2.20
CA GLY A 92 8.48 25.13 1.44
C GLY A 92 8.72 23.71 1.97
N ILE A 93 8.37 23.41 3.23
CA ILE A 93 8.46 22.05 3.78
C ILE A 93 7.42 21.10 3.17
N GLU A 94 6.27 21.63 2.76
CA GLU A 94 5.23 20.85 2.08
C GLU A 94 5.71 20.24 0.76
N LEU A 95 6.72 20.86 0.12
CA LEU A 95 7.27 20.38 -1.15
C LEU A 95 7.90 18.98 -1.03
N TYR A 96 8.36 18.57 0.15
CA TYR A 96 9.02 17.28 0.35
C TYR A 96 8.52 16.47 1.55
N LEU A 97 7.68 17.02 2.42
CA LEU A 97 7.12 16.30 3.57
C LEU A 97 5.61 16.07 3.52
N GLU A 98 4.85 16.86 2.76
CA GLU A 98 3.39 16.75 2.78
C GLU A 98 2.90 15.40 2.27
N ALA A 99 3.59 14.80 1.30
CA ALA A 99 3.20 13.52 0.73
C ALA A 99 3.17 12.37 1.75
N TYR A 100 4.00 12.44 2.78
CA TYR A 100 4.02 11.46 3.88
C TYR A 100 2.76 11.52 4.75
N SER A 101 1.97 12.59 4.68
CA SER A 101 0.73 12.68 5.45
C SER A 101 -0.37 11.75 4.93
N ALA A 102 -0.22 11.12 3.75
CA ALA A 102 -1.25 10.25 3.15
C ALA A 102 -1.11 8.75 3.49
N LEU A 103 -0.17 8.36 4.37
CA LEU A 103 0.09 6.95 4.69
C LEU A 103 -1.10 6.21 5.30
N ASP A 104 -1.96 6.92 6.05
CA ASP A 104 -3.20 6.38 6.61
C ASP A 104 -4.19 6.00 5.51
N LEU A 105 -4.32 6.84 4.48
CA LEU A 105 -5.18 6.60 3.33
C LEU A 105 -4.73 5.37 2.54
N HIS A 106 -3.42 5.25 2.28
CA HIS A 106 -2.86 4.06 1.63
C HIS A 106 -3.07 2.80 2.47
N THR A 107 -2.92 2.90 3.79
CA THR A 107 -3.18 1.81 4.73
C THR A 107 -4.65 1.38 4.67
N MET A 108 -5.59 2.32 4.70
CA MET A 108 -7.03 2.02 4.60
C MET A 108 -7.39 1.32 3.28
N VAL A 109 -6.83 1.76 2.15
CA VAL A 109 -7.04 1.10 0.84
C VAL A 109 -6.51 -0.34 0.87
N ARG A 110 -5.29 -0.52 1.37
CA ARG A 110 -4.63 -1.83 1.45
C ARG A 110 -5.48 -2.85 2.20
N PHE A 111 -6.07 -2.44 3.32
CA PHE A 111 -6.87 -3.30 4.19
C PHE A 111 -8.38 -3.24 3.92
N GLY A 112 -8.80 -2.59 2.82
CA GLY A 112 -10.19 -2.59 2.37
C GLY A 112 -11.16 -1.89 3.32
N ARG A 113 -10.72 -0.80 3.98
CA ARG A 113 -11.51 0.02 4.90
C ARG A 113 -12.35 1.05 4.13
N TRP A 114 -13.14 0.56 3.19
CA TRP A 114 -13.83 1.38 2.18
C TRP A 114 -14.79 2.38 2.81
N GLU A 115 -15.60 1.94 3.78
CA GLU A 115 -16.55 2.81 4.48
C GLU A 115 -15.83 3.88 5.30
N GLU A 116 -14.76 3.53 6.01
CA GLU A 116 -13.98 4.48 6.81
C GLU A 116 -13.29 5.54 5.95
N ILE A 117 -12.80 5.20 4.76
CA ILE A 117 -12.25 6.17 3.80
C ILE A 117 -13.28 7.26 3.46
N LEU A 118 -14.56 6.88 3.36
CA LEU A 118 -15.63 7.83 3.04
C LEU A 118 -15.95 8.80 4.20
N GLU A 119 -15.53 8.46 5.43
CA GLU A 119 -15.69 9.27 6.64
C GLU A 119 -14.50 10.19 6.91
N VAL A 120 -13.35 9.97 6.26
CA VAL A 120 -12.17 10.83 6.44
C VAL A 120 -12.48 12.26 5.96
N PRO A 121 -12.33 13.28 6.82
CA PRO A 121 -12.54 14.66 6.42
C PRO A 121 -11.41 15.14 5.49
N PHE A 122 -11.76 16.02 4.55
CA PHE A 122 -10.76 16.72 3.76
C PHE A 122 -10.00 17.74 4.62
N PRO A 123 -8.71 18.01 4.30
CA PRO A 123 -7.97 19.12 4.90
C PRO A 123 -8.70 20.46 4.73
N VAL A 124 -8.52 21.36 5.69
CA VAL A 124 -9.05 22.73 5.60
C VAL A 124 -8.35 23.52 4.49
N HIS A 125 -7.03 23.39 4.42
CA HIS A 125 -6.13 24.02 3.46
C HIS A 125 -5.68 23.03 2.38
N GLN A 126 -6.62 22.62 1.52
CA GLN A 126 -6.38 21.63 0.45
C GLN A 126 -5.25 22.01 -0.51
N ASN A 127 -5.03 23.31 -0.75
CA ASN A 127 -3.93 23.79 -1.62
C ASN A 127 -2.53 23.65 -0.98
N ILE A 128 -2.46 23.50 0.34
CA ILE A 128 -1.22 23.22 1.05
C ILE A 128 -1.03 21.71 1.16
N MET A 129 -2.12 20.99 1.46
CA MET A 129 -2.19 19.53 1.55
C MET A 129 -2.56 18.88 0.19
N LEU A 130 -1.89 19.28 -0.88
CA LEU A 130 -2.29 18.91 -2.25
C LEU A 130 -2.24 17.40 -2.50
N TYR A 131 -1.16 16.73 -2.09
CA TYR A 131 -1.04 15.29 -2.29
C TYR A 131 -2.08 14.53 -1.47
N ARG A 132 -2.20 14.83 -0.16
CA ARG A 132 -3.20 14.21 0.71
C ARG A 132 -4.61 14.42 0.19
N THR A 133 -4.92 15.61 -0.32
CA THR A 133 -6.23 15.92 -0.89
C THR A 133 -6.49 15.09 -2.15
N ALA A 134 -5.53 15.03 -3.08
CA ALA A 134 -5.63 14.19 -4.27
C ALA A 134 -5.81 12.72 -3.86
N THR A 135 -4.91 12.18 -3.05
CA THR A 135 -4.96 10.80 -2.59
C THR A 135 -6.29 10.49 -1.90
N LEU A 136 -6.86 11.39 -1.09
CA LEU A 136 -8.17 11.17 -0.47
C LEU A 136 -9.29 11.07 -1.51
N TYR A 137 -9.34 11.94 -2.53
CA TYR A 137 -10.28 11.77 -3.64
C TYR A 137 -10.08 10.44 -4.38
N GLY A 138 -8.83 10.06 -4.63
CA GLY A 138 -8.51 8.78 -5.28
C GLY A 138 -8.93 7.56 -4.47
N CYS A 139 -8.65 7.56 -3.16
CA CYS A 139 -9.09 6.53 -2.22
C CYS A 139 -10.61 6.43 -2.14
N ARG A 140 -11.32 7.58 -2.12
CA ARG A 140 -12.79 7.61 -2.14
C ARG A 140 -13.35 7.08 -3.46
N ALA A 141 -12.71 7.37 -4.59
CA ALA A 141 -13.07 6.80 -5.88
C ALA A 141 -12.96 5.26 -5.87
N LEU A 142 -11.85 4.72 -5.35
CA LEU A 142 -11.67 3.27 -5.15
C LEU A 142 -12.72 2.70 -4.20
N ALA A 143 -13.00 3.36 -3.08
CA ALA A 143 -14.00 2.93 -2.11
C ALA A 143 -15.40 2.87 -2.74
N TYR A 144 -15.82 3.90 -3.49
CA TYR A 144 -17.09 3.87 -4.20
C TYR A 144 -17.14 2.79 -5.29
N ALA A 145 -16.05 2.58 -6.04
CA ALA A 145 -15.98 1.50 -7.03
C ALA A 145 -16.09 0.11 -6.36
N ALA A 146 -15.38 -0.08 -5.25
CA ALA A 146 -15.44 -1.27 -4.41
C ALA A 146 -16.87 -1.53 -3.92
N LEU A 147 -17.55 -0.50 -3.42
CA LEU A 147 -18.94 -0.52 -2.96
C LEU A 147 -19.98 -0.51 -4.09
N LYS A 148 -19.56 -0.69 -5.35
CA LYS A 148 -20.41 -0.77 -6.55
C LYS A 148 -21.20 0.52 -6.85
N ASN A 149 -20.74 1.66 -6.37
CA ASN A 149 -21.28 2.97 -6.72
C ASN A 149 -20.39 3.67 -7.76
N VAL A 150 -20.40 3.13 -8.99
CA VAL A 150 -19.55 3.60 -10.10
C VAL A 150 -19.75 5.10 -10.39
N LYS A 151 -20.99 5.60 -10.27
CA LYS A 151 -21.28 7.01 -10.52
C LYS A 151 -20.49 7.91 -9.57
N LEU A 152 -20.60 7.67 -8.26
CA LEU A 152 -19.83 8.45 -7.28
C LEU A 152 -18.32 8.20 -7.40
N ALA A 153 -17.90 7.00 -7.82
CA ALA A 153 -16.49 6.72 -8.07
C ALA A 153 -15.92 7.63 -9.18
N LYS A 154 -16.67 7.83 -10.27
CA LYS A 154 -16.30 8.77 -11.33
C LYS A 154 -16.32 10.22 -10.86
N ASP A 155 -17.33 10.61 -10.10
CA ASP A 155 -17.42 11.97 -9.55
C ASP A 155 -16.23 12.29 -8.63
N GLU A 156 -15.71 11.34 -7.85
CA GLU A 156 -14.49 11.53 -7.06
C GLU A 156 -13.22 11.47 -7.92
N PHE A 157 -13.18 10.61 -8.93
CA PHE A 157 -12.06 10.54 -9.87
C PHE A 157 -11.87 11.86 -10.63
N GLU A 158 -12.94 12.53 -11.06
CA GLU A 158 -12.83 13.83 -11.73
C GLU A 158 -12.18 14.89 -10.84
N LYS A 159 -12.45 14.88 -9.53
CA LYS A 159 -11.84 15.79 -8.56
C LYS A 159 -10.36 15.46 -8.34
N PHE A 160 -10.04 14.17 -8.22
CA PHE A 160 -8.66 13.67 -8.21
C PHE A 160 -7.90 14.15 -9.46
N ASP A 161 -8.49 13.96 -10.65
CA ASP A 161 -7.84 14.24 -11.93
C ASP A 161 -7.58 15.73 -12.14
N LYS A 162 -8.50 16.58 -11.65
CA LYS A 162 -8.31 18.03 -11.62
C LYS A 162 -7.10 18.42 -10.79
N ILE A 163 -6.95 17.86 -9.57
CA ILE A 163 -5.81 18.16 -8.70
C ILE A 163 -4.54 17.62 -9.33
N ARG A 164 -4.54 16.39 -9.85
CA ARG A 164 -3.39 15.78 -10.56
C ARG A 164 -2.83 16.67 -11.68
N CYS A 165 -3.66 17.49 -12.31
CA CYS A 165 -3.26 18.43 -13.37
C CYS A 165 -2.82 19.81 -12.86
N ASP A 166 -2.82 20.04 -11.55
CA ASP A 166 -2.36 21.30 -10.94
C ASP A 166 -0.83 21.45 -11.15
N PRO A 167 -0.35 22.59 -11.69
CA PRO A 167 1.08 22.82 -11.89
C PRO A 167 1.92 22.73 -10.61
N GLU A 168 1.36 23.06 -9.44
CA GLU A 168 2.08 23.02 -8.16
C GLU A 168 2.50 21.61 -7.77
N ILE A 169 1.85 20.57 -8.31
CA ILE A 169 2.22 19.18 -8.08
C ILE A 169 3.59 18.84 -8.65
N GLN A 170 4.01 19.53 -9.72
CA GLN A 170 5.32 19.31 -10.34
C GLN A 170 6.48 19.71 -9.42
N ASN A 171 6.21 20.56 -8.42
CA ASN A 171 7.20 21.06 -7.48
C ASN A 171 7.35 20.17 -6.24
N ARG A 172 6.54 19.11 -6.12
CA ARG A 172 6.49 18.26 -4.93
C ARG A 172 7.11 16.90 -5.19
N ILE A 173 7.76 16.37 -4.16
CA ILE A 173 8.41 15.07 -4.17
C ILE A 173 7.98 14.23 -2.97
N LEU A 174 8.03 12.92 -3.15
CA LEU A 174 8.14 11.95 -2.07
C LEU A 174 9.49 11.26 -2.27
N HIS A 175 10.47 11.70 -1.49
CA HIS A 175 11.85 11.23 -1.58
C HIS A 175 12.41 11.30 -3.02
N ASN A 176 12.67 10.18 -3.70
CA ASN A 176 13.30 10.19 -5.02
C ASN A 176 12.31 10.38 -6.18
N ASN A 177 11.00 10.35 -5.91
CA ASN A 177 9.97 10.36 -6.93
C ASN A 177 9.13 11.64 -6.89
N SER A 178 8.73 12.13 -8.07
CA SER A 178 7.86 13.30 -8.15
C SER A 178 6.43 12.94 -7.78
N VAL A 179 5.72 13.84 -7.11
CA VAL A 179 4.30 13.62 -6.78
C VAL A 179 3.45 13.53 -8.05
N SER A 180 3.83 14.24 -9.11
CA SER A 180 3.20 14.13 -10.43
C SER A 180 3.20 12.67 -10.94
N ASP A 181 4.34 12.00 -10.87
CA ASP A 181 4.48 10.61 -11.35
C ASP A 181 3.70 9.64 -10.46
N LEU A 182 3.74 9.84 -9.13
CA LEU A 182 2.93 9.06 -8.18
C LEU A 182 1.44 9.14 -8.51
N LEU A 183 0.90 10.35 -8.68
CA LEU A 183 -0.52 10.55 -8.99
C LEU A 183 -0.86 10.11 -10.42
N ALA A 184 0.08 10.12 -11.35
CA ALA A 184 -0.14 9.54 -12.68
C ALA A 184 -0.41 8.03 -12.58
N VAL A 185 0.42 7.28 -11.82
CA VAL A 185 0.19 5.85 -11.57
C VAL A 185 -1.16 5.62 -10.91
N GLU A 186 -1.50 6.41 -9.88
CA GLU A 186 -2.79 6.32 -9.19
C GLU A 186 -3.96 6.56 -10.14
N GLY A 187 -3.90 7.58 -10.99
CA GLY A 187 -4.97 7.89 -11.93
C GLY A 187 -5.28 6.71 -12.87
N TYR A 188 -4.25 6.07 -13.43
CA TYR A 188 -4.45 4.89 -14.27
C TYR A 188 -4.98 3.69 -13.48
N MET A 189 -4.51 3.48 -12.25
CA MET A 189 -4.96 2.38 -11.39
C MET A 189 -6.44 2.56 -10.99
N ILE A 190 -6.84 3.75 -10.55
CA ILE A 190 -8.21 4.07 -10.14
C ILE A 190 -9.17 3.92 -11.34
N MET A 191 -8.80 4.48 -12.50
CA MET A 191 -9.64 4.35 -13.70
C MET A 191 -9.78 2.89 -14.16
N GLY A 192 -8.70 2.10 -14.07
CA GLY A 192 -8.74 0.67 -14.34
C GLY A 192 -9.75 -0.07 -13.44
N GLU A 193 -9.73 0.20 -12.13
CA GLU A 193 -10.69 -0.35 -11.17
C GLU A 193 -12.13 0.09 -11.46
N ILE A 194 -12.35 1.38 -11.77
CA ILE A 194 -13.68 1.90 -12.13
C ILE A 194 -14.22 1.19 -13.39
N LEU A 195 -13.43 1.13 -14.45
CA LEU A 195 -13.82 0.47 -15.72
C LEU A 195 -14.08 -1.02 -15.52
N TYR A 196 -13.32 -1.67 -14.65
CA TYR A 196 -13.57 -3.07 -14.30
C TYR A 196 -14.97 -3.25 -13.69
N ARG A 197 -15.39 -2.34 -12.81
CA ARG A 197 -16.74 -2.34 -12.21
C ARG A 197 -17.84 -1.88 -13.16
N GLU A 198 -17.48 -1.26 -14.29
CA GLU A 198 -18.37 -1.05 -15.44
C GLU A 198 -18.42 -2.25 -16.40
N GLU A 199 -17.75 -3.37 -16.06
CA GLU A 199 -17.64 -4.55 -16.91
C GLU A 199 -16.91 -4.29 -18.25
N LYS A 200 -16.19 -3.16 -18.36
CA LYS A 200 -15.36 -2.81 -19.52
C LYS A 200 -13.97 -3.42 -19.37
N TYR A 201 -13.92 -4.75 -19.28
CA TYR A 201 -12.73 -5.49 -18.86
C TYR A 201 -11.49 -5.24 -19.73
N THR A 202 -11.66 -5.16 -21.05
CA THR A 202 -10.54 -4.88 -21.97
C THR A 202 -9.90 -3.53 -21.67
N GLU A 203 -10.71 -2.47 -21.59
CA GLU A 203 -10.23 -1.13 -21.27
C GLU A 203 -9.62 -1.09 -19.87
N ALA A 204 -10.28 -1.69 -18.87
CA ALA A 204 -9.79 -1.78 -17.50
C ALA A 204 -8.37 -2.37 -17.43
N PHE A 205 -8.13 -3.47 -18.13
CA PHE A 205 -6.80 -4.10 -18.14
C PHE A 205 -5.75 -3.28 -18.89
N ASP A 206 -6.13 -2.51 -19.91
CA ASP A 206 -5.17 -1.62 -20.58
C ASP A 206 -4.75 -0.45 -19.70
N PHE A 207 -5.68 0.10 -18.91
CA PHE A 207 -5.38 1.10 -17.88
C PHE A 207 -4.45 0.53 -16.80
N LEU A 208 -4.74 -0.67 -16.27
CA LEU A 208 -3.92 -1.31 -15.23
C LEU A 208 -2.51 -1.68 -15.73
N LYS A 209 -2.37 -2.18 -16.96
CA LYS A 209 -1.05 -2.42 -17.58
C LYS A 209 -0.26 -1.12 -17.71
N LYS A 210 -0.92 -0.02 -18.07
CA LYS A 210 -0.28 1.29 -18.18
C LYS A 210 0.16 1.82 -16.82
N ALA A 211 -0.64 1.66 -15.79
CA ALA A 211 -0.26 1.98 -14.40
C ALA A 211 0.98 1.19 -13.97
N VAL A 212 1.01 -0.13 -14.22
CA VAL A 212 2.19 -0.98 -13.94
C VAL A 212 3.43 -0.49 -14.70
N LYS A 213 3.30 -0.14 -15.99
CA LYS A 213 4.43 0.36 -16.77
C LYS A 213 4.99 1.68 -16.24
N LEU A 214 4.11 2.56 -15.75
CA LEU A 214 4.52 3.83 -15.15
C LEU A 214 5.18 3.59 -13.78
N GLU A 215 4.63 2.71 -12.96
CA GLU A 215 5.22 2.29 -11.69
C GLU A 215 6.63 1.71 -11.88
N ASP A 216 6.81 0.80 -12.85
CA ASP A 216 8.10 0.19 -13.19
C ASP A 216 9.14 1.23 -13.69
N SER A 217 8.72 2.45 -14.04
CA SER A 217 9.59 3.54 -14.52
C SER A 217 10.01 4.54 -13.45
N PHE A 218 9.55 4.37 -12.21
CA PHE A 218 9.96 5.20 -11.08
C PHE A 218 11.46 5.14 -10.83
N HIS A 219 11.98 6.22 -10.23
CA HIS A 219 13.33 6.20 -9.69
C HIS A 219 13.38 5.20 -8.54
N TYR A 220 14.52 4.51 -8.44
CA TYR A 220 14.78 3.60 -7.34
C TYR A 220 14.60 4.33 -6.00
N ASP A 221 13.87 3.70 -5.09
CA ASP A 221 13.50 4.27 -3.81
C ASP A 221 13.29 3.17 -2.78
N GLU A 222 13.54 3.50 -1.51
CA GLU A 222 13.40 2.59 -0.38
C GLU A 222 12.66 3.29 0.78
N PRO A 223 11.38 2.98 1.03
CA PRO A 223 10.58 1.99 0.31
C PRO A 223 10.22 2.46 -1.10
N TRP A 224 9.78 1.51 -1.95
CA TRP A 224 9.33 1.82 -3.32
C TRP A 224 8.26 2.91 -3.34
N GLY A 225 8.30 3.78 -4.35
CA GLY A 225 7.46 4.99 -4.40
C GLY A 225 5.95 4.74 -4.31
N LYS A 226 5.48 3.54 -4.67
CA LYS A 226 4.07 3.14 -4.49
C LYS A 226 3.88 2.26 -3.26
N MET A 227 3.10 2.76 -2.28
CA MET A 227 2.78 2.04 -1.03
C MET A 227 2.08 0.67 -1.22
N GLN A 228 1.37 0.48 -2.32
CA GLN A 228 0.73 -0.78 -2.69
C GLN A 228 1.01 -1.04 -4.17
N PRO A 229 1.71 -2.14 -4.52
CA PRO A 229 2.01 -2.45 -5.92
C PRO A 229 0.75 -2.56 -6.78
N VAL A 230 0.74 -1.93 -7.96
CA VAL A 230 -0.43 -1.99 -8.87
C VAL A 230 -0.66 -3.43 -9.35
N ARG A 231 0.42 -4.20 -9.47
CA ARG A 231 0.41 -5.62 -9.84
C ARG A 231 -0.50 -6.46 -8.94
N HIS A 232 -0.69 -6.09 -7.67
CA HIS A 232 -1.56 -6.81 -6.73
C HIS A 232 -3.04 -6.75 -7.15
N ALA A 233 -3.50 -5.56 -7.53
CA ALA A 233 -4.85 -5.36 -8.05
C ALA A 233 -4.99 -5.96 -9.45
N TYR A 234 -4.06 -5.67 -10.35
CA TYR A 234 -4.09 -6.16 -11.73
C TYR A 234 -4.12 -7.71 -11.80
N GLY A 235 -3.21 -8.37 -11.08
CA GLY A 235 -3.17 -9.84 -11.02
C GLY A 235 -4.44 -10.44 -10.41
N GLY A 236 -4.99 -9.80 -9.37
CA GLY A 236 -6.22 -10.25 -8.74
C GLY A 236 -7.47 -10.13 -9.63
N LEU A 237 -7.59 -9.04 -10.38
CA LEU A 237 -8.69 -8.85 -11.34
C LEU A 237 -8.58 -9.77 -12.56
N LEU A 238 -7.35 -10.12 -12.98
CA LEU A 238 -7.11 -11.18 -13.98
C LEU A 238 -7.59 -12.54 -13.48
N LEU A 239 -7.32 -12.88 -12.21
CA LEU A 239 -7.78 -14.13 -11.59
C LEU A 239 -9.30 -14.23 -11.57
N GLU A 240 -10.02 -13.14 -11.28
CA GLU A 240 -11.50 -13.14 -11.30
C GLU A 240 -12.08 -13.49 -12.67
N GLN A 241 -11.38 -13.13 -13.75
CA GLN A 241 -11.76 -13.44 -15.13
C GLN A 241 -11.18 -14.78 -15.63
N GLY A 242 -10.46 -15.51 -14.77
CA GLY A 242 -9.86 -16.80 -15.14
C GLY A 242 -8.58 -16.70 -15.99
N TYR A 243 -7.94 -15.54 -16.05
CA TYR A 243 -6.67 -15.36 -16.77
C TYR A 243 -5.47 -15.78 -15.90
N TRP A 244 -5.43 -17.06 -15.52
CA TRP A 244 -4.45 -17.60 -14.55
C TRP A 244 -3.01 -17.50 -15.04
N LYS A 245 -2.76 -17.63 -16.35
CA LYS A 245 -1.39 -17.59 -16.92
C LYS A 245 -0.82 -16.19 -16.88
N GLU A 246 -1.63 -15.20 -17.26
CA GLU A 246 -1.29 -13.78 -17.22
C GLU A 246 -1.13 -13.31 -15.77
N ALA A 247 -2.05 -13.69 -14.88
CA ALA A 247 -1.96 -13.36 -13.46
C ALA A 247 -0.68 -13.90 -12.81
N GLU A 248 -0.29 -15.13 -13.14
CA GLU A 248 0.96 -15.70 -12.63
C GLU A 248 2.19 -14.89 -13.03
N GLN A 249 2.27 -14.44 -14.29
CA GLN A 249 3.38 -13.58 -14.73
C GLN A 249 3.42 -12.27 -13.94
N VAL A 250 2.24 -11.69 -13.65
CA VAL A 250 2.12 -10.46 -12.85
C VAL A 250 2.64 -10.67 -11.42
N PHE A 251 2.24 -11.75 -10.74
CA PHE A 251 2.69 -12.02 -9.36
C PHE A 251 4.16 -12.41 -9.30
N ARG A 252 4.66 -13.20 -10.26
CA ARG A 252 6.08 -13.53 -10.34
C ARG A 252 6.92 -12.28 -10.57
N ALA A 253 6.46 -11.35 -11.41
CA ALA A 253 7.15 -10.08 -11.61
C ALA A 253 7.18 -9.24 -10.32
N ASP A 254 6.07 -9.16 -9.59
CA ASP A 254 6.05 -8.46 -8.29
C ASP A 254 7.03 -9.07 -7.28
N LEU A 255 7.11 -10.40 -7.20
CA LEU A 255 8.01 -11.10 -6.28
C LEU A 255 9.51 -10.90 -6.58
N MET A 256 9.86 -10.37 -7.76
CA MET A 256 11.25 -9.96 -8.05
C MET A 256 11.62 -8.65 -7.32
N TYR A 257 10.65 -7.75 -7.14
CA TYR A 257 10.82 -6.47 -6.44
C TYR A 257 10.50 -6.58 -4.95
N HIS A 258 9.56 -7.45 -4.61
CA HIS A 258 9.08 -7.68 -3.25
C HIS A 258 9.19 -9.18 -2.90
N PRO A 259 10.41 -9.69 -2.63
CA PRO A 259 10.59 -11.07 -2.22
C PRO A 259 9.70 -11.40 -1.03
N LYS A 260 9.15 -12.63 -1.02
CA LYS A 260 8.32 -13.13 0.08
C LYS A 260 7.06 -12.27 0.38
N ASN A 261 6.61 -11.41 -0.53
CA ASN A 261 5.40 -10.62 -0.32
C ASN A 261 4.15 -11.51 -0.18
N PRO A 262 3.48 -11.57 0.99
CA PRO A 262 2.40 -12.52 1.23
C PRO A 262 1.18 -12.28 0.33
N TRP A 263 1.00 -11.07 -0.18
CA TRP A 263 -0.11 -10.71 -1.08
C TRP A 263 0.08 -11.32 -2.47
N SER A 264 1.28 -11.19 -3.04
CA SER A 264 1.61 -11.83 -4.31
C SER A 264 1.78 -13.34 -4.19
N LEU A 265 2.31 -13.84 -3.08
CA LEU A 265 2.36 -15.27 -2.80
C LEU A 265 0.96 -15.89 -2.74
N THR A 266 -0.01 -15.20 -2.13
CA THR A 266 -1.42 -15.62 -2.11
C THR A 266 -2.02 -15.63 -3.53
N GLY A 267 -1.76 -14.58 -4.32
CA GLY A 267 -2.18 -14.54 -5.73
C GLY A 267 -1.57 -15.66 -6.58
N LEU A 268 -0.27 -15.93 -6.40
CA LEU A 268 0.46 -17.00 -7.07
C LEU A 268 -0.10 -18.38 -6.67
N MET A 269 -0.42 -18.59 -5.39
CA MET A 269 -1.06 -19.82 -4.91
C MET A 269 -2.39 -20.09 -5.64
N HIS A 270 -3.20 -19.06 -5.87
CA HIS A 270 -4.44 -19.18 -6.65
C HIS A 270 -4.18 -19.55 -8.11
N CYS A 271 -3.16 -18.96 -8.74
CA CYS A 271 -2.75 -19.31 -10.12
C CYS A 271 -2.37 -20.80 -10.22
N LEU A 272 -1.51 -21.26 -9.30
CA LEU A 272 -1.02 -22.64 -9.26
C LEU A 272 -2.15 -23.65 -9.01
N THR A 273 -3.10 -23.29 -8.15
CA THR A 273 -4.29 -24.12 -7.89
C THR A 273 -5.17 -24.24 -9.14
N GLY A 274 -5.42 -23.12 -9.85
CA GLY A 274 -6.13 -23.12 -11.12
C GLY A 274 -5.44 -23.99 -12.17
N LYS A 275 -4.13 -23.80 -12.34
CA LYS A 275 -3.31 -24.64 -13.25
C LYS A 275 -3.38 -26.12 -12.91
N ARG A 276 -3.37 -26.50 -11.63
CA ARG A 276 -3.46 -27.91 -11.22
C ARG A 276 -4.77 -28.56 -11.66
N HIS A 277 -5.88 -27.82 -11.63
CA HIS A 277 -7.17 -28.31 -12.12
C HIS A 277 -7.12 -28.58 -13.63
N ASP A 278 -6.52 -27.68 -14.42
CA ASP A 278 -6.33 -27.87 -15.87
C ASP A 278 -5.33 -29.01 -16.19
N VAL A 279 -4.23 -29.08 -15.43
CA VAL A 279 -3.13 -30.04 -15.64
C VAL A 279 -3.58 -31.48 -15.40
N SER A 280 -4.52 -31.69 -14.47
CA SER A 280 -5.09 -33.00 -14.13
C SER A 280 -5.82 -33.67 -15.30
N GLN A 281 -6.12 -32.94 -16.38
CA GLN A 281 -6.81 -33.47 -17.55
C GLN A 281 -5.87 -33.85 -18.70
N HIS A 282 -4.67 -33.25 -18.83
CA HIS A 282 -3.89 -33.35 -20.08
C HIS A 282 -2.33 -33.32 -19.97
N SER A 283 -1.72 -33.44 -18.77
CA SER A 283 -0.26 -33.21 -18.61
C SER A 283 0.51 -34.35 -17.94
N SER A 284 1.85 -34.30 -18.05
CA SER A 284 2.76 -35.29 -17.45
C SER A 284 2.78 -35.21 -15.92
N GLN A 285 3.02 -36.35 -15.28
CA GLN A 285 3.11 -36.49 -13.82
C GLN A 285 4.18 -35.57 -13.18
N GLN A 286 5.22 -35.23 -13.95
CA GLN A 286 6.28 -34.31 -13.53
C GLN A 286 5.75 -32.87 -13.33
N SER A 287 4.94 -32.36 -14.27
CA SER A 287 4.39 -30.99 -14.17
C SER A 287 3.49 -30.82 -12.96
N PHE A 288 2.73 -31.85 -12.59
CA PHE A 288 1.91 -31.84 -11.39
C PHE A 288 2.76 -31.82 -10.11
N TYR A 289 3.85 -32.59 -10.08
CA TYR A 289 4.77 -32.64 -8.95
C TYR A 289 5.47 -31.29 -8.72
N ASP A 290 5.96 -30.65 -9.79
CA ASP A 290 6.63 -29.35 -9.72
C ASP A 290 5.70 -28.26 -9.18
N ILE A 291 4.45 -28.21 -9.66
CA ILE A 291 3.43 -27.28 -9.14
C ILE A 291 3.18 -27.54 -7.65
N ARG A 292 3.08 -28.81 -7.21
CA ARG A 292 2.82 -29.12 -5.81
C ARG A 292 3.98 -28.73 -4.90
N LEU A 293 5.22 -28.94 -5.34
CA LEU A 293 6.41 -28.51 -4.60
C LEU A 293 6.43 -27.00 -4.39
N GLU A 294 6.15 -26.22 -5.44
CA GLU A 294 6.08 -24.76 -5.34
C GLU A 294 4.96 -24.32 -4.37
N GLN A 295 3.78 -24.94 -4.46
CA GLN A 295 2.70 -24.67 -3.50
C GLN A 295 3.14 -24.93 -2.04
N MET A 296 3.83 -26.03 -1.77
CA MET A 296 4.32 -26.33 -0.41
C MET A 296 5.32 -25.28 0.10
N GLN A 297 6.19 -24.75 -0.76
CA GLN A 297 7.12 -23.68 -0.40
C GLN A 297 6.37 -22.38 -0.06
N ILE A 298 5.38 -22.01 -0.87
CA ILE A 298 4.53 -20.85 -0.63
C ILE A 298 3.73 -21.01 0.67
N GLU A 299 3.11 -22.18 0.89
CA GLU A 299 2.37 -22.52 2.13
C GLU A 299 3.27 -22.34 3.37
N THR A 300 4.52 -22.77 3.28
CA THR A 300 5.50 -22.64 4.37
C THR A 300 5.85 -21.18 4.64
N SER A 301 6.16 -20.42 3.58
CA SER A 301 6.48 -18.99 3.68
C SER A 301 5.32 -18.19 4.28
N LEU A 302 4.09 -18.42 3.80
CA LEU A 302 2.90 -17.76 4.34
C LEU A 302 2.66 -18.14 5.81
N LYS A 303 2.87 -19.40 6.19
CA LYS A 303 2.72 -19.84 7.58
C LYS A 303 3.73 -19.17 8.51
N GLU A 304 4.99 -19.02 8.07
CA GLU A 304 6.02 -18.31 8.83
C GLU A 304 5.63 -16.85 9.05
N MET A 305 5.24 -16.12 8.00
CA MET A 305 4.81 -14.71 8.13
C MET A 305 3.60 -14.56 9.05
N ARG A 306 2.65 -15.51 8.97
CA ARG A 306 1.45 -15.54 9.81
C ARG A 306 1.71 -15.85 11.27
N SER A 307 2.91 -16.34 11.61
CA SER A 307 3.29 -16.61 13.00
C SER A 307 3.74 -15.35 13.75
N SER A 308 4.00 -14.25 13.04
CA SER A 308 4.31 -12.96 13.65
C SER A 308 3.17 -12.49 14.55
N GLU A 309 3.52 -11.92 15.70
CA GLU A 309 2.53 -11.36 16.63
C GLU A 309 1.82 -10.11 16.10
N TRP A 310 2.40 -9.44 15.10
CA TRP A 310 1.82 -8.27 14.45
C TRP A 310 0.97 -8.60 13.22
N ALA A 311 1.05 -9.83 12.69
CA ALA A 311 0.29 -10.24 11.50
C ALA A 311 -1.19 -10.50 11.85
N ASP A 312 -1.97 -9.43 11.94
CA ASP A 312 -3.35 -9.41 12.40
C ASP A 312 -4.41 -9.46 11.28
N PHE A 313 -4.00 -9.25 10.02
CA PHE A 313 -4.89 -9.26 8.87
C PHE A 313 -4.78 -10.54 8.03
N ASP A 314 -5.89 -11.26 7.85
CA ASP A 314 -5.94 -12.48 7.03
C ASP A 314 -5.98 -12.15 5.52
N ILE A 315 -4.81 -12.23 4.87
CA ILE A 315 -4.65 -12.03 3.41
C ILE A 315 -5.16 -13.27 2.70
N LYS A 316 -6.40 -13.19 2.23
CA LYS A 316 -7.03 -14.21 1.38
C LYS A 316 -6.93 -13.93 -0.11
N HIS A 317 -6.67 -12.69 -0.48
CA HIS A 317 -6.58 -12.24 -1.88
C HIS A 317 -5.33 -11.38 -2.05
N SER A 318 -4.84 -11.26 -3.28
CA SER A 318 -3.70 -10.38 -3.57
C SER A 318 -4.03 -8.90 -3.36
N CYS A 319 -5.30 -8.53 -3.42
CA CYS A 319 -5.79 -7.17 -3.17
C CYS A 319 -7.23 -7.22 -2.64
N ASN A 320 -7.60 -6.32 -1.73
CA ASN A 320 -8.98 -6.24 -1.20
C ASN A 320 -9.97 -5.56 -2.17
N CYS A 321 -9.51 -5.02 -3.30
CA CYS A 321 -10.39 -4.65 -4.41
C CYS A 321 -11.01 -5.88 -5.10
N VAL A 322 -10.46 -7.08 -4.85
CA VAL A 322 -10.83 -8.37 -5.44
C VAL A 322 -11.75 -9.11 -4.48
N GLY A 323 -12.69 -9.91 -4.99
CA GLY A 323 -13.52 -10.82 -4.18
C GLY A 323 -14.78 -10.20 -3.59
N LEU A 324 -15.10 -8.93 -3.90
CA LEU A 324 -16.27 -8.21 -3.37
C LEU A 324 -17.63 -8.81 -3.77
N GLN A 325 -17.65 -9.80 -4.67
CA GLN A 325 -18.85 -10.57 -4.99
C GLN A 325 -19.00 -11.87 -4.18
N LYS A 326 -17.96 -12.36 -3.50
CA LYS A 326 -17.92 -13.75 -2.98
C LYS A 326 -17.87 -13.88 -1.46
N GLU A 327 -17.34 -12.91 -0.73
CA GLU A 327 -17.37 -12.94 0.74
C GLU A 327 -17.68 -11.55 1.30
N LYS A 328 -18.75 -11.42 2.10
CA LYS A 328 -18.78 -10.33 3.09
C LYS A 328 -17.67 -10.66 4.08
N GLN A 329 -16.50 -10.05 3.91
CA GLN A 329 -15.43 -10.14 4.89
C GLN A 329 -16.04 -9.67 6.22
N LYS A 330 -16.28 -10.62 7.13
CA LYS A 330 -16.71 -10.27 8.49
C LYS A 330 -15.48 -9.67 9.15
N TYR A 331 -15.37 -8.34 9.08
CA TYR A 331 -14.40 -7.58 9.84
C TYR A 331 -14.47 -8.08 11.28
N ARG A 332 -13.35 -8.58 11.82
CA ARG A 332 -13.25 -8.79 13.26
C ARG A 332 -13.31 -7.41 13.88
N THR A 333 -14.50 -6.95 14.25
CA THR A 333 -14.64 -5.89 15.22
C THR A 333 -14.15 -6.47 16.54
N THR A 334 -12.86 -6.37 16.81
CA THR A 334 -12.36 -6.49 18.17
C THR A 334 -12.85 -5.26 18.92
N ARG A 335 -14.07 -5.36 19.46
CA ARG A 335 -14.41 -4.65 20.70
C ARG A 335 -13.45 -5.17 21.77
N GLY A 336 -12.32 -4.52 21.85
CA GLY A 336 -11.16 -4.92 22.63
C GLY A 336 -9.97 -4.26 21.99
N GLY A 337 -9.66 -3.04 22.43
CA GLY A 337 -8.55 -2.25 21.93
C GLY A 337 -7.28 -3.10 21.79
N CYS A 338 -6.47 -2.71 20.81
CA CYS A 338 -5.17 -3.28 20.49
C CYS A 338 -4.35 -3.56 21.77
N ASN A 339 -4.52 -4.74 22.36
CA ASN A 339 -3.93 -5.11 23.65
C ASN A 339 -2.50 -5.67 23.48
N ALA A 340 -1.99 -5.74 22.25
CA ALA A 340 -0.64 -6.20 21.96
C ALA A 340 0.43 -5.13 22.21
N CYS A 341 0.08 -3.83 22.27
CA CYS A 341 1.07 -2.75 22.40
C CYS A 341 1.32 -2.24 23.84
N ILE A 342 0.75 -2.86 24.89
CA ILE A 342 0.96 -2.44 26.30
C ILE A 342 2.06 -3.24 27.03
N ARG A 343 2.66 -4.27 26.41
CA ARG A 343 3.74 -5.04 27.04
C ARG A 343 5.10 -4.76 26.40
N GLY A 344 5.69 -3.63 26.79
CA GLY A 344 7.04 -3.26 26.39
C GLY A 344 7.46 -1.88 26.88
N THR A 345 7.23 -1.59 28.17
CA THR A 345 7.89 -0.49 28.89
C THR A 345 9.27 -0.89 29.35
#